data_AF-A0A9E5WNY2-F1
#
_entry.id   AF-A0A9E5WNY2-F1
#
_cell.length_a   1.000
_cell.length_b   1.000
_cell.length_c   1.000
_cell.angle_alpha   90.00
_cell.angle_beta   90.00
_cell.angle_gamma   90.00
#
_symmetry.space_group_name_H-M   'P 1'
#
loop_
_entity.id
_entity.type
_entity.pdbx_description
1 polymer ?
#
loop_
_entity_poly.entity_id
_entity_poly.type
_entity_poly.pdbx_seq_one_letter_code
_entity_poly.pdbx_strand_id
1 'polypeptide(L)'
;QLVAIKKLQARGASLLDVQRALAGADDETLNRLAGLPADFWESLARSGATQAETTSGGGTVAKLSAVVRQEFAAESKEAAAKVDPRALPFWQVVPSRMPSASDEFETAAAPSVPSRQAKSVQAAAHLKVAPGVTLVLEGVRPEQLTPDVLCEVQPAVRALLRSLQRHDVIPLQSDGEDS
;
A
#
# COMPACT_ATOMS: atom_id res chain seq x y z
N GLN A 1 -4.01 -7.38 -12.92
CA GLN A 1 -4.20 -8.20 -11.68
C GLN A 1 -4.92 -7.47 -10.54
N LEU A 2 -4.48 -6.29 -10.08
CA LEU A 2 -5.03 -5.64 -8.87
C LEU A 2 -6.55 -5.34 -8.94
N VAL A 3 -7.06 -4.98 -10.12
CA VAL A 3 -8.50 -4.77 -10.36
C VAL A 3 -9.30 -6.07 -10.21
N ALA A 4 -8.78 -7.20 -10.71
CA ALA A 4 -9.41 -8.51 -10.59
C ALA A 4 -9.53 -8.95 -9.12
N ILE A 5 -8.48 -8.72 -8.32
CA ILE A 5 -8.49 -8.95 -6.87
C ILE A 5 -9.60 -8.14 -6.19
N LYS A 6 -9.66 -6.83 -6.45
CA LYS A 6 -10.68 -5.95 -5.85
C LYS A 6 -12.10 -6.38 -6.23
N LYS A 7 -12.33 -6.80 -7.48
CA LYS A 7 -13.63 -7.31 -7.92
C LYS A 7 -14.02 -8.62 -7.23
N LEU A 8 -13.09 -9.56 -7.09
CA LEU A 8 -13.35 -10.81 -6.38
C LEU A 8 -13.65 -10.55 -4.89
N GLN A 9 -12.89 -9.66 -4.25
CA GLN A 9 -13.14 -9.25 -2.86
C GLN A 9 -14.51 -8.56 -2.70
N ALA A 10 -14.89 -7.67 -3.63
CA ALA A 10 -16.20 -7.02 -3.62
C ALA A 10 -17.38 -8.00 -3.80
N ARG A 11 -17.12 -9.18 -4.39
CA ARG A 11 -18.09 -10.28 -4.51
C ARG A 11 -18.13 -11.19 -3.29
N GLY A 12 -17.38 -10.88 -2.24
CA GLY A 12 -17.30 -11.70 -1.02
C GLY A 12 -16.47 -12.98 -1.18
N ALA A 13 -15.64 -13.09 -2.22
CA ALA A 13 -14.75 -14.24 -2.36
C ALA A 13 -13.71 -14.26 -1.24
N SER A 14 -13.44 -15.46 -0.69
CA SER A 14 -12.41 -15.61 0.34
C SER A 14 -11.02 -15.34 -0.26
N LEU A 15 -10.05 -14.98 0.58
CA LEU A 15 -8.67 -14.75 0.12
C LEU A 15 -8.08 -16.01 -0.56
N LEU A 16 -8.45 -17.19 -0.07
CA LEU A 16 -7.99 -18.46 -0.63
C LEU A 16 -8.61 -18.72 -2.02
N ASP A 17 -9.87 -18.34 -2.23
CA ASP A 17 -10.52 -18.39 -3.54
C ASP A 17 -9.91 -17.40 -4.52
N VAL A 18 -9.57 -16.19 -4.05
CA VAL A 18 -8.85 -15.18 -4.85
C VAL A 18 -7.49 -15.73 -5.29
N GLN A 19 -6.72 -16.30 -4.37
CA GLN A 19 -5.41 -16.88 -4.68
C GLN A 19 -5.52 -18.05 -5.65
N ARG A 20 -6.50 -18.94 -5.46
CA ARG A 20 -6.75 -20.06 -6.37
C ARG A 20 -7.19 -19.58 -7.76
N ALA A 21 -8.02 -18.54 -7.84
CA ALA A 21 -8.46 -17.97 -9.11
C ALA A 21 -7.34 -17.23 -9.87
N LEU A 22 -6.31 -16.75 -9.17
CA LEU A 22 -5.18 -16.04 -9.77
C LEU A 22 -3.98 -16.94 -10.06
N ALA A 23 -3.85 -18.07 -9.37
CA ALA A 23 -2.76 -19.01 -9.58
C ALA A 23 -2.86 -19.64 -10.99
N GLY A 24 -1.97 -19.21 -11.87
CA GLY A 24 -1.93 -19.69 -13.26
C GLY A 24 -2.93 -19.03 -14.20
N ALA A 25 -3.60 -17.96 -13.79
CA ALA A 25 -4.47 -17.19 -14.68
C ALA A 25 -3.63 -16.41 -15.70
N ASP A 26 -3.91 -16.61 -16.98
CA ASP A 26 -3.37 -15.80 -18.07
C ASP A 26 -4.04 -14.42 -18.14
N ASP A 27 -3.49 -13.53 -18.99
CA ASP A 27 -3.99 -12.17 -19.12
C ASP A 27 -5.45 -12.11 -19.62
N GLU A 28 -5.88 -13.07 -20.44
CA GLU A 28 -7.26 -13.17 -20.89
C GLU A 28 -8.21 -13.50 -19.73
N THR A 29 -7.84 -14.47 -18.89
CA THR A 29 -8.59 -14.84 -17.68
C THR A 29 -8.64 -13.69 -16.68
N LEU A 30 -7.52 -12.98 -16.50
CA LEU A 30 -7.45 -11.80 -15.63
C LEU A 30 -8.35 -10.66 -16.12
N ASN A 31 -8.40 -10.41 -17.43
CA ASN A 31 -9.30 -9.42 -18.02
C ASN A 31 -10.77 -9.80 -17.84
N ARG A 32 -11.10 -11.09 -18.03
CA ARG A 32 -12.46 -11.62 -17.82
C ARG A 32 -12.89 -11.49 -16.35
N LEU A 33 -12.00 -11.81 -15.40
CA LEU A 33 -12.25 -11.67 -13.96
C LEU A 33 -12.38 -10.20 -13.53
N ALA A 34 -11.57 -9.30 -14.10
CA ALA A 34 -11.69 -7.86 -13.87
C ALA A 34 -13.01 -7.30 -14.43
N GLY A 35 -13.55 -7.92 -15.48
CA GLY A 35 -14.75 -7.46 -16.18
C GLY A 35 -14.54 -6.07 -16.79
N LEU A 36 -13.35 -5.86 -17.36
CA LEU A 36 -13.00 -4.64 -18.09
C LEU A 36 -13.45 -4.78 -19.56
N PRO A 37 -13.89 -3.68 -20.21
CA PRO A 37 -14.09 -3.66 -21.66
C PRO A 37 -12.80 -4.08 -22.39
N ALA A 38 -12.93 -4.78 -23.52
CA ALA A 38 -11.76 -5.27 -24.27
C ALA A 38 -10.85 -4.13 -24.77
N ASP A 39 -11.45 -2.98 -25.06
CA ASP A 39 -10.83 -1.74 -25.53
C ASP A 39 -10.34 -0.82 -24.40
N PHE A 40 -10.46 -1.24 -23.13
CA PHE A 40 -10.09 -0.42 -21.99
C PHE A 40 -8.63 0.05 -22.03
N TRP A 41 -7.69 -0.86 -22.31
CA TRP A 41 -6.26 -0.53 -22.35
C TRP A 41 -5.89 0.37 -23.53
N GLU A 42 -6.54 0.18 -24.69
CA GLU A 42 -6.36 1.06 -25.85
C GLU A 42 -6.95 2.45 -25.61
N SER A 43 -8.08 2.54 -24.90
CA SER A 43 -8.67 3.81 -24.49
C SER A 43 -7.76 4.55 -23.50
N LEU A 44 -7.17 3.82 -22.55
CA LEU A 44 -6.24 4.39 -21.57
C LEU A 44 -4.94 4.85 -22.25
N ALA A 45 -4.40 4.08 -23.20
CA ALA A 45 -3.24 4.47 -23.99
C ALA A 45 -3.52 5.71 -24.85
N ARG A 46 -4.70 5.78 -25.49
CA ARG A 46 -5.15 6.98 -26.23
C ARG A 46 -5.32 8.19 -25.32
N SER A 47 -5.83 8.01 -24.11
CA SER A 47 -6.03 9.09 -23.13
C SER A 47 -4.71 9.60 -22.53
N GLY A 48 -3.71 8.71 -22.38
CA GLY A 48 -2.37 9.11 -21.96
C GLY A 48 -1.61 9.87 -23.05
N ALA A 49 -1.80 9.50 -24.32
CA ALA A 49 -1.19 10.19 -25.46
C ALA A 49 -1.69 11.62 -25.63
N THR A 50 -2.99 11.86 -25.43
CA THR A 50 -3.56 13.23 -25.53
C THR A 50 -3.16 14.14 -24.37
N GLN A 51 -2.74 13.62 -23.21
CA GLN A 51 -2.18 14.44 -22.12
C GLN A 51 -0.70 14.83 -22.34
N ALA A 52 0.04 14.08 -23.16
CA ALA A 52 1.43 14.40 -23.46
C ALA A 52 1.58 15.59 -24.44
N GLU A 53 0.61 15.81 -25.33
CA GLU A 53 0.69 16.91 -26.31
C GLU A 53 0.31 18.28 -25.72
N THR A 54 -0.47 18.33 -24.64
CA THR A 54 -0.84 19.60 -23.97
C THR A 54 0.18 20.07 -22.93
N THR A 55 1.18 19.24 -22.59
CA THR A 55 2.25 19.59 -21.63
C THR A 55 3.58 19.90 -22.31
N SER A 56 3.60 20.02 -23.65
CA SER A 56 4.77 20.47 -24.44
C SER A 56 4.99 21.98 -24.31
N GLY A 57 5.26 22.42 -23.09
CA GLY A 57 5.71 23.76 -22.72
C GLY A 57 6.98 23.66 -21.85
N GLY A 58 8.12 23.33 -22.48
CA GLY A 58 9.45 23.81 -22.09
C GLY A 58 10.12 23.27 -20.81
N GLY A 59 10.97 22.24 -20.94
CA GLY A 59 12.41 22.48 -20.82
C GLY A 59 13.23 22.04 -19.58
N THR A 60 12.69 21.39 -18.54
CA THR A 60 13.50 21.10 -17.32
C THR A 60 13.61 19.63 -16.87
N VAL A 61 12.77 18.72 -17.34
CA VAL A 61 12.69 17.36 -16.76
C VAL A 61 13.77 16.39 -17.30
N ALA A 62 14.33 16.66 -18.49
CA ALA A 62 15.34 15.79 -19.10
C ALA A 62 16.72 15.82 -18.41
N LYS A 63 17.01 16.83 -17.57
CA LYS A 63 18.30 16.96 -16.87
C LYS A 63 18.37 16.19 -15.55
N LEU A 64 17.23 15.87 -14.94
CA LEU A 64 17.17 15.18 -13.64
C LEU A 64 17.25 13.65 -13.75
N SER A 65 16.76 13.07 -14.84
CA SER A 65 16.79 11.61 -15.06
C SER A 65 18.19 11.05 -15.35
N ALA A 66 19.13 11.89 -15.78
CA ALA A 66 20.53 11.49 -16.00
C ALA A 66 21.36 11.40 -14.71
N VAL A 67 21.05 12.22 -13.69
CA VAL A 67 21.82 12.26 -12.43
C VAL A 67 21.43 11.10 -11.51
N VAL A 68 20.14 10.73 -11.45
CA VAL A 68 19.66 9.65 -10.59
C VAL A 68 20.14 8.26 -11.04
N ARG A 69 20.50 8.10 -12.32
CA ARG A 69 21.00 6.81 -12.85
C ARG A 69 22.46 6.52 -12.53
N GLN A 70 23.24 7.53 -12.12
CA GLN A 70 24.68 7.38 -11.92
C GLN A 70 25.04 6.90 -10.50
N GLU A 71 24.18 7.11 -9.49
CA GLU A 71 24.49 6.73 -8.10
C GLU A 71 24.12 5.28 -7.73
N PHE A 72 23.13 4.66 -8.38
CA PHE A 72 22.66 3.32 -7.99
C PHE A 72 23.44 2.14 -8.60
N ALA A 73 24.38 2.38 -9.51
CA ALA A 73 25.11 1.31 -10.19
C ALA A 73 26.35 0.80 -9.41
N ALA A 74 26.82 1.54 -8.41
CA ALA A 74 28.05 1.21 -7.69
C ALA A 74 27.82 0.30 -6.45
N GLU A 75 26.60 0.20 -5.92
CA GLU A 75 26.36 -0.37 -4.58
C GLU A 75 25.63 -1.72 -4.58
N SER A 76 25.58 -2.44 -5.72
CA SER A 76 24.82 -3.68 -5.85
C SER A 76 25.66 -4.97 -5.89
N LYS A 77 26.97 -4.90 -5.63
CA LYS A 77 27.86 -6.07 -5.82
C LYS A 77 28.43 -6.74 -4.56
N GLU A 78 28.09 -6.29 -3.34
CA GLU A 78 28.71 -6.83 -2.11
C GLU A 78 27.75 -7.47 -1.09
N ALA A 79 26.43 -7.48 -1.32
CA ALA A 79 25.44 -7.93 -0.32
C ALA A 79 24.98 -9.39 -0.47
N ALA A 80 25.78 -10.29 -1.06
CA ALA A 80 25.41 -11.71 -1.24
C ALA A 80 25.92 -12.65 -0.13
N ALA A 81 26.36 -12.13 1.02
CA ALA A 81 26.84 -12.94 2.13
C ALA A 81 25.93 -12.82 3.37
N LYS A 82 25.22 -13.91 3.68
CA LYS A 82 24.46 -14.18 4.92
C LYS A 82 23.26 -13.26 5.19
N VAL A 83 22.15 -13.49 4.48
CA VAL A 83 20.84 -13.02 4.95
C VAL A 83 20.39 -13.96 6.07
N ASP A 84 20.37 -13.44 7.31
CA ASP A 84 19.80 -14.13 8.46
C ASP A 84 18.30 -14.38 8.20
N PRO A 85 17.80 -15.63 8.21
CA PRO A 85 16.39 -15.92 8.00
C PRO A 85 15.46 -15.26 9.05
N ARG A 86 16.02 -14.77 10.18
CA ARG A 86 15.27 -13.99 11.18
C ARG A 86 15.11 -12.51 10.84
N ALA A 87 15.89 -12.01 9.88
CA ALA A 87 15.77 -10.63 9.39
C ALA A 87 14.74 -10.49 8.26
N LEU A 88 14.18 -11.60 7.77
CA LEU A 88 13.15 -11.56 6.75
C LEU A 88 11.81 -11.13 7.37
N PRO A 89 11.05 -10.23 6.71
CA PRO A 89 9.71 -9.88 7.14
C PRO A 89 8.83 -11.14 7.17
N PHE A 90 7.97 -11.24 8.18
CA PHE A 90 7.26 -12.48 8.50
C PHE A 90 6.49 -13.10 7.31
N TRP A 91 6.04 -12.28 6.36
CA TRP A 91 5.32 -12.70 5.17
C TRP A 91 6.18 -13.47 4.15
N GLN A 92 7.51 -13.43 4.27
CA GLN A 92 8.44 -14.21 3.44
C GLN A 92 8.82 -15.57 4.05
N VAL A 93 8.43 -15.82 5.31
CA VAL A 93 8.67 -17.12 5.95
C VAL A 93 7.51 -18.05 5.57
N VAL A 94 7.72 -18.87 4.55
CA VAL A 94 6.79 -19.96 4.21
C VAL A 94 6.91 -21.04 5.31
N PRO A 95 5.86 -21.31 6.11
CA PRO A 95 5.93 -22.33 7.14
C PRO A 95 6.17 -23.69 6.49
N SER A 96 7.37 -24.21 6.68
CA SER A 96 7.74 -25.53 6.15
C SER A 96 7.13 -26.60 7.05
N ARG A 97 6.22 -27.37 6.47
CA ARG A 97 5.54 -28.58 6.98
C ARG A 97 4.32 -28.34 7.87
N MET A 98 3.16 -28.69 7.33
CA MET A 98 2.03 -29.15 8.15
C MET A 98 2.43 -30.48 8.81
N PRO A 99 2.17 -30.69 10.11
CA PRO A 99 2.23 -32.02 10.69
C PRO A 99 1.17 -32.89 9.99
N SER A 100 1.61 -34.02 9.45
CA SER A 100 0.74 -35.03 8.86
C SER A 100 -0.18 -35.58 9.94
N ALA A 101 -1.48 -35.59 9.69
CA ALA A 101 -2.55 -35.88 10.65
C ALA A 101 -2.69 -37.39 10.98
N SER A 102 -1.59 -38.09 11.26
CA SER A 102 -1.63 -39.54 11.45
C SER A 102 -0.85 -40.08 12.65
N ASP A 103 -0.41 -39.23 13.58
CA ASP A 103 0.15 -39.71 14.84
C ASP A 103 -0.92 -39.73 15.95
N GLU A 104 -0.91 -40.85 16.66
CA GLU A 104 -1.96 -41.41 17.50
C GLU A 104 -2.35 -40.56 18.72
N PHE A 105 -3.64 -40.66 19.07
CA PHE A 105 -4.20 -40.11 20.30
C PHE A 105 -3.74 -40.93 21.51
N GLU A 106 -2.66 -40.51 22.16
CA GLU A 106 -2.32 -40.95 23.51
C GLU A 106 -2.74 -39.89 24.53
N THR A 107 -3.73 -40.25 25.35
CA THR A 107 -4.36 -39.43 26.39
C THR A 107 -3.39 -39.12 27.52
N ALA A 108 -2.47 -38.18 27.29
CA ALA A 108 -1.60 -37.61 28.32
C ALA A 108 -2.11 -36.23 28.76
N ALA A 109 -2.06 -35.98 30.07
CA ALA A 109 -2.53 -34.76 30.74
C ALA A 109 -2.15 -33.48 29.98
N ALA A 110 -3.17 -32.68 29.67
CA ALA A 110 -3.06 -31.50 28.82
C ALA A 110 -1.96 -30.53 29.31
N PRO A 111 -0.90 -30.28 28.52
CA PRO A 111 0.04 -29.21 28.82
C PRO A 111 -0.69 -27.88 28.67
N SER A 112 -0.63 -27.03 29.70
CA SER A 112 -1.13 -25.67 29.66
C SER A 112 -0.48 -24.91 28.50
N VAL A 113 -1.23 -24.76 27.40
CA VAL A 113 -0.80 -24.01 26.23
C VAL A 113 -0.63 -22.55 26.66
N PRO A 114 0.56 -21.93 26.47
CA PRO A 114 0.74 -20.53 26.82
C PRO A 114 -0.22 -19.70 25.97
N SER A 115 -1.15 -19.00 26.63
CA SER A 115 -2.08 -18.08 26.00
C SER A 115 -1.31 -17.09 25.13
N ARG A 116 -1.42 -17.28 23.81
CA ARG A 116 -0.88 -16.40 22.79
C ARG A 116 -1.58 -15.05 22.95
N GLN A 117 -0.93 -14.11 23.65
CA GLN A 117 -1.41 -12.75 23.79
C GLN A 117 -1.64 -12.19 22.38
N ALA A 118 -2.91 -12.05 22.00
CA ALA A 118 -3.28 -11.43 20.75
C ALA A 118 -2.73 -10.00 20.79
N LYS A 119 -1.89 -9.65 19.80
CA LYS A 119 -1.43 -8.27 19.58
C LYS A 119 -2.67 -7.39 19.56
N SER A 120 -2.78 -6.49 20.53
CA SER A 120 -3.92 -5.57 20.60
C SER A 120 -3.93 -4.73 19.33
N VAL A 121 -5.07 -4.72 18.65
CA VAL A 121 -5.28 -3.83 17.51
C VAL A 121 -5.34 -2.42 18.08
N GLN A 122 -4.31 -1.62 17.84
CA GLN A 122 -4.31 -0.23 18.26
C GLN A 122 -5.28 0.54 17.36
N ALA A 123 -6.20 1.27 17.97
CA ALA A 123 -7.07 2.18 17.24
C ALA A 123 -6.22 3.29 16.62
N ALA A 124 -6.51 3.62 15.36
CA ALA A 124 -5.93 4.76 14.66
C ALA A 124 -7.07 5.70 14.24
N ALA A 125 -6.90 6.99 14.54
CA ALA A 125 -7.83 8.02 14.11
C ALA A 125 -7.32 8.68 12.82
N HIS A 126 -8.23 8.90 11.87
CA HIS A 126 -7.92 9.55 10.60
C HIS A 126 -8.48 10.97 10.59
N LEU A 127 -7.60 11.96 10.51
CA LEU A 127 -7.98 13.36 10.40
C LEU A 127 -7.67 13.85 8.97
N LYS A 128 -8.71 14.21 8.22
CA LYS A 128 -8.52 14.89 6.92
C LYS A 128 -8.06 16.32 7.19
N VAL A 129 -6.84 16.63 6.74
CA VAL A 129 -6.21 17.93 6.98
C VAL A 129 -6.37 18.85 5.77
N ALA A 130 -6.21 18.30 4.57
CA ALA A 130 -6.34 18.99 3.30
C ALA A 130 -6.77 17.99 2.21
N PRO A 131 -7.21 18.45 1.02
CA PRO A 131 -7.46 17.56 -0.12
C PRO A 131 -6.24 16.67 -0.40
N GLY A 132 -6.43 15.36 -0.40
CA GLY A 132 -5.36 14.37 -0.62
C GLY A 132 -4.44 14.13 0.58
N VAL A 133 -4.61 14.83 1.72
CA VAL A 133 -3.75 14.69 2.90
C VAL A 133 -4.56 14.24 4.11
N THR A 134 -4.23 13.04 4.60
CA THR A 134 -4.82 12.47 5.82
C THR A 134 -3.73 12.27 6.87
N LEU A 135 -3.94 12.83 8.06
CA LEU A 135 -3.11 12.57 9.23
C LEU A 135 -3.65 11.33 9.95
N VAL A 136 -2.79 10.35 10.18
CA VAL A 136 -3.11 9.14 10.95
C VAL A 136 -2.51 9.29 12.33
N LEU A 137 -3.36 9.24 13.36
CA LEU A 137 -2.98 9.32 14.76
C LEU A 137 -3.13 7.93 15.39
N GLU A 138 -2.02 7.24 15.61
CA GLU A 138 -2.00 5.92 16.24
C GLU A 138 -2.13 6.03 17.76
N GLY A 139 -2.90 5.12 18.38
CA GLY A 139 -3.06 5.05 19.83
C GLY A 139 -4.03 6.08 20.42
N VAL A 140 -4.58 6.97 19.59
CA VAL A 140 -5.61 7.92 20.00
C VAL A 140 -6.97 7.30 19.80
N ARG A 141 -7.79 7.31 20.86
CA ARG A 141 -9.18 6.86 20.73
C ARG A 141 -10.04 7.99 20.13
N PRO A 142 -11.01 7.69 19.25
CA PRO A 142 -11.85 8.71 18.62
C PRO A 142 -12.56 9.63 19.63
N GLU A 143 -12.90 9.11 20.81
CA GLU A 143 -13.59 9.87 21.85
C GLU A 143 -12.70 10.93 22.52
N GLN A 144 -11.38 10.83 22.34
CA GLN A 144 -10.41 11.81 22.85
C GLN A 144 -10.17 12.97 21.87
N LEU A 145 -10.62 12.85 20.62
CA LEU A 145 -10.55 13.91 19.61
C LEU A 145 -11.70 14.90 19.81
N THR A 146 -11.68 15.59 20.94
CA THR A 146 -12.62 16.69 21.21
C THR A 146 -12.28 17.91 20.35
N PRO A 147 -13.25 18.81 20.10
CA PRO A 147 -13.01 20.05 19.36
C PRO A 147 -11.89 20.91 19.97
N ASP A 148 -11.77 20.92 21.30
CA ASP A 148 -10.73 21.67 22.01
C ASP A 148 -9.34 21.13 21.70
N VAL A 149 -9.17 19.80 21.72
CA VAL A 149 -7.90 19.14 21.34
C VAL A 149 -7.59 19.41 19.86
N LEU A 150 -8.60 19.39 18.99
CA LEU A 150 -8.41 19.74 17.58
C LEU A 150 -7.94 21.20 17.40
N CYS A 151 -8.48 22.13 18.20
CA CYS A 151 -8.01 23.53 18.23
C CYS A 151 -6.55 23.63 18.71
N GLU A 152 -6.14 22.86 19.71
CA GLU A 152 -4.76 22.83 20.21
C GLU A 152 -3.78 22.22 19.20
N VAL A 153 -4.21 21.21 18.44
CA VAL A 153 -3.37 20.51 17.44
C VAL A 153 -3.28 21.29 16.12
N GLN A 154 -4.25 22.17 15.83
CA GLN A 154 -4.32 22.93 14.58
C GLN A 154 -3.03 23.72 14.24
N PRO A 155 -2.36 24.43 15.16
CA PRO A 155 -1.12 25.16 14.86
C PRO A 155 0.02 24.25 14.40
N ALA A 156 0.16 23.06 15.03
CA ALA A 156 1.18 22.08 14.67
C ALA A 156 0.90 21.50 13.27
N VAL A 157 -0.37 21.18 12.98
CA VAL A 157 -0.79 20.69 11.66
C VAL A 157 -0.51 21.74 10.57
N ARG A 158 -0.78 23.02 10.84
CA ARG A 158 -0.44 24.13 9.93
C ARG A 158 1.07 24.28 9.70
N ALA A 159 1.90 24.03 10.71
CA ALA A 159 3.35 24.05 10.56
C ALA A 159 3.84 22.88 9.71
N LEU A 160 3.29 21.68 9.92
CA LEU A 160 3.58 20.49 9.12
C LEU A 160 3.21 20.69 7.64
N LEU A 161 2.00 21.18 7.36
CA LEU A 161 1.57 21.47 5.98
C LEU A 161 2.51 22.46 5.28
N ARG A 162 2.93 23.53 5.96
CA ARG A 162 3.92 24.49 5.43
C ARG A 162 5.28 23.84 5.16
N SER A 163 5.65 22.82 5.92
CA SER A 163 6.88 22.06 5.66
C SER A 163 6.73 21.20 4.42
N LEU A 164 5.62 20.45 4.30
CA LEU A 164 5.36 19.59 3.16
C LEU A 164 5.22 20.37 1.84
N GLN A 165 4.62 21.56 1.89
CA GLN A 165 4.55 22.49 0.75
C GLN A 165 5.94 23.00 0.34
N ARG A 166 6.81 23.35 1.30
CA ARG A 166 8.18 23.79 1.00
C ARG A 166 9.03 22.70 0.32
N HIS A 167 8.69 21.44 0.53
CA HIS A 167 9.36 20.30 -0.08
C HIS A 167 8.64 19.74 -1.32
N ASP A 168 7.58 20.41 -1.80
CA ASP A 168 6.80 20.01 -2.98
C ASP A 168 6.25 18.57 -2.90
N VAL A 169 6.01 18.08 -1.67
CA VAL A 169 5.48 16.72 -1.43
C VAL A 169 3.97 16.67 -1.68
N ILE A 170 3.30 17.80 -1.48
CA ILE A 170 1.87 17.96 -1.75
C ILE A 170 1.76 18.97 -2.89
N PRO A 171 1.17 18.60 -4.05
CA PRO A 171 0.90 19.57 -5.09
C PRO A 171 0.00 20.65 -4.50
N LEU A 172 0.43 21.91 -4.60
CA LEU A 172 -0.46 23.04 -4.33
C LEU A 172 -1.64 22.86 -5.26
N GLN A 173 -2.78 22.42 -4.73
CA GLN A 173 -4.03 22.61 -5.44
C GLN A 173 -4.19 24.13 -5.47
N SER A 174 -3.79 24.72 -6.60
CA SER A 174 -4.33 25.99 -7.02
C SER A 174 -5.83 25.81 -6.89
N ASP A 175 -6.41 26.41 -5.85
CA ASP A 175 -7.85 26.56 -5.72
C ASP A 175 -8.32 26.96 -7.11
N GLY A 176 -9.05 26.07 -7.76
CA GLY A 176 -9.58 26.33 -9.08
C GLY A 176 -10.46 27.55 -8.94
N GLU A 177 -9.90 28.71 -9.31
CA GLU A 177 -10.63 29.89 -9.73
C GLU A 177 -11.41 29.49 -10.98
N ASP A 178 -12.51 28.76 -10.79
CA ASP A 178 -13.56 28.66 -11.78
C ASP A 178 -14.58 29.76 -11.46
N SER A 179 -14.43 30.89 -12.14
CA SER A 179 -15.50 31.85 -12.44
C SER A 179 -15.67 31.95 -13.94
#